data_AF-A0A966QIJ5-F1
#
_entry.id   AF-A0A966QIJ5-F1
#
_cell.length_a   1.000
_cell.length_b   1.000
_cell.length_c   1.000
_cell.angle_alpha   90.00
_cell.angle_beta   90.00
_cell.angle_gamma   90.00
#
_symmetry.space_group_name_H-M   'P 1'
#
loop_
_entity.id
_entity.type
_entity.pdbx_description
1 polymer ?
#
loop_
_entity_poly.entity_id
_entity_poly.type
_entity_poly.pdbx_seq_one_letter_code
_entity_poly.pdbx_strand_id
1 'polypeptide(L)'
;MPSTDDAGNRFALKIEVTSEPYATVMDSISNFVESSGDKTPPTLSPYALPKVPKTIGTKVSGNLPGDKDGEMIILPLRSQTIKISTEAQQFVPDFEKIILPNFVFTP
;
A
#
# COMPACT_ATOMS: atom_id res chain seq x y z
N MET A 1 7.70 -8.53 -28.37
CA MET A 1 6.79 -7.62 -27.64
C MET A 1 6.51 -8.28 -26.31
N PRO A 2 6.76 -7.64 -25.15
CA PRO A 2 6.32 -8.20 -23.88
C PRO A 2 4.78 -8.32 -23.89
N SER A 3 4.28 -9.46 -23.43
CA SER A 3 2.86 -9.82 -23.41
C SER A 3 2.05 -8.90 -22.48
N THR A 4 0.85 -8.51 -22.91
CA THR A 4 -0.13 -7.72 -22.15
C THR A 4 -1.23 -8.58 -21.52
N ASP A 5 -1.05 -9.90 -21.41
CA ASP A 5 -2.08 -10.85 -20.99
C ASP A 5 -2.25 -11.02 -19.47
N ASP A 6 -2.32 -9.91 -18.72
CA ASP A 6 -2.97 -9.93 -17.42
C ASP A 6 -4.21 -9.04 -17.47
N ALA A 7 -5.32 -9.63 -17.89
CA ALA A 7 -6.68 -9.08 -17.74
C ALA A 7 -7.14 -9.02 -16.26
N GLY A 8 -6.20 -8.91 -15.32
CA GLY A 8 -6.45 -8.54 -13.93
C GLY A 8 -6.34 -7.04 -13.81
N ASN A 9 -7.43 -6.36 -13.44
CA ASN A 9 -7.51 -4.91 -13.36
C ASN A 9 -6.40 -4.34 -12.45
N ARG A 10 -5.27 -3.88 -13.03
CA ARG A 10 -4.15 -3.29 -12.29
C ARG A 10 -4.45 -1.82 -12.03
N PHE A 11 -4.81 -1.49 -10.80
CA PHE A 11 -5.16 -0.11 -10.46
C PHE A 11 -3.92 0.78 -10.27
N ALA A 12 -3.91 1.93 -10.95
CA ALA A 12 -2.90 2.96 -10.75
C ALA A 12 -2.98 3.61 -9.36
N LEU A 13 -4.21 3.73 -8.85
CA LEU A 13 -4.51 4.20 -7.50
C LEU A 13 -5.75 3.47 -6.98
N LYS A 14 -5.61 2.85 -5.82
CA LYS A 14 -6.71 2.30 -5.03
C LYS A 14 -6.65 2.91 -3.64
N ILE A 15 -7.77 3.46 -3.19
CA ILE A 15 -7.93 3.99 -1.83
C ILE A 15 -9.04 3.19 -1.18
N GLU A 16 -8.74 2.62 -0.02
CA GLU A 16 -9.68 1.82 0.75
C GLU A 16 -9.65 2.28 2.20
N VAL A 17 -10.83 2.51 2.77
CA VAL A 17 -10.98 2.76 4.21
C VAL A 17 -11.59 1.51 4.80
N THR A 18 -10.80 0.79 5.59
CA THR A 18 -11.25 -0.42 6.28
C THR A 18 -11.74 -0.04 7.67
N SER A 19 -12.86 -0.61 8.11
CA SER A 19 -13.39 -0.45 9.47
C SER A 19 -12.55 -1.16 10.55
N GLU A 20 -11.51 -1.89 10.13
CA GLU A 20 -10.60 -2.61 11.00
C GLU A 20 -9.58 -1.66 11.65
N PRO A 21 -9.23 -1.90 12.92
CA PRO A 21 -8.14 -1.20 13.59
C PRO A 21 -6.80 -1.45 12.88
N TYR A 22 -5.92 -0.46 12.94
CA TYR A 22 -4.60 -0.52 12.30
C TYR A 22 -3.76 -1.74 12.72
N ALA A 23 -3.82 -2.12 14.00
CA ALA A 23 -3.14 -3.32 14.50
C ALA A 23 -3.57 -4.60 13.77
N THR A 24 -4.89 -4.82 13.62
CA THR A 24 -5.44 -6.00 12.93
C THR A 24 -5.02 -6.05 11.45
N VAL A 25 -4.98 -4.88 10.80
CA VAL A 25 -4.51 -4.78 9.42
C VAL A 25 -3.01 -5.08 9.34
N MET A 26 -2.22 -4.59 10.28
CA MET A 26 -0.78 -4.85 10.34
C MET A 26 -0.46 -6.32 10.58
N ASP A 27 -1.22 -6.98 11.47
CA ASP A 27 -1.07 -8.41 11.72
C ASP A 27 -1.34 -9.21 10.44
N SER A 28 -2.40 -8.85 9.70
CA SER A 28 -2.73 -9.49 8.43
C SER A 28 -1.63 -9.31 7.37
N ILE A 29 -1.02 -8.12 7.30
CA ILE A 29 0.09 -7.84 6.39
C ILE A 29 1.36 -8.57 6.82
N SER A 30 1.66 -8.61 8.11
CA SER A 30 2.83 -9.32 8.65
C SER A 30 2.72 -10.82 8.37
N ASN A 31 1.55 -11.40 8.62
CA ASN A 31 1.24 -12.79 8.27
C ASN A 31 1.38 -13.03 6.76
N PHE A 32 0.96 -12.09 5.92
CA PHE A 32 1.15 -12.17 4.47
C PHE A 32 2.64 -12.18 4.09
N VAL A 33 3.44 -11.26 4.65
CA VAL A 33 4.89 -11.18 4.41
C VAL A 33 5.57 -12.48 4.81
N GLU A 34 5.22 -13.05 5.96
CA GLU A 34 5.74 -14.33 6.45
C GLU A 34 5.32 -15.51 5.57
N SER A 35 4.07 -15.52 5.07
CA SER A 35 3.52 -16.57 4.21
C SER A 35 3.95 -16.48 2.75
N SER A 36 4.56 -15.36 2.32
CA SER A 36 4.91 -15.09 0.91
C SER A 36 6.01 -15.99 0.37
N GLY A 37 6.63 -16.82 1.22
CA GLY A 37 7.12 -18.15 0.87
C GLY A 37 8.38 -18.25 0.02
N ASP A 38 8.53 -17.49 -1.07
CA ASP A 38 9.73 -17.55 -1.95
C ASP A 38 9.74 -16.56 -3.16
N LYS A 39 8.82 -15.59 -3.25
CA LYS A 39 8.89 -14.52 -4.27
C LYS A 39 9.09 -13.19 -3.57
N THR A 40 10.30 -12.63 -3.67
CA THR A 40 10.76 -11.33 -3.15
C THR A 40 9.78 -10.67 -2.14
N PRO A 41 9.88 -11.00 -0.84
CA PRO A 41 8.88 -10.57 0.14
C PRO A 41 8.75 -9.05 0.13
N PRO A 42 7.53 -8.52 0.31
CA PRO A 42 7.34 -7.09 0.37
C PRO A 42 8.13 -6.48 1.53
N THR A 43 8.76 -5.34 1.27
CA THR A 43 9.51 -4.59 2.26
C THR A 43 8.58 -3.68 3.04
N LEU A 44 8.63 -3.78 4.37
CA LEU A 44 7.90 -2.90 5.28
C LEU A 44 8.83 -1.77 5.75
N SER A 45 8.39 -0.53 5.62
CA SER A 45 9.12 0.65 6.10
C SER A 45 8.16 1.65 6.75
N PRO A 46 8.57 2.36 7.81
CA PRO A 46 7.75 3.42 8.39
C PRO A 46 7.59 4.56 7.38
N TYR A 47 6.37 5.07 7.24
CA TYR A 47 6.09 6.16 6.29
C TYR A 47 5.08 7.15 6.88
N ALA A 48 5.34 8.43 6.68
CA ALA A 48 4.43 9.51 7.03
C ALA A 48 4.18 10.38 5.80
N LEU A 49 2.92 10.79 5.61
CA LEU A 49 2.59 11.69 4.51
C LEU A 49 3.17 13.09 4.77
N PRO A 50 3.73 13.77 3.76
CA PRO A 50 4.28 15.11 3.93
C PRO A 50 3.29 16.12 4.52
N LYS A 51 2.00 15.99 4.17
CA LYS A 51 0.91 16.86 4.65
C LYS A 51 0.28 16.39 5.97
N VAL A 52 0.60 15.18 6.43
CA VAL A 52 0.09 14.61 7.70
C VAL A 52 1.24 13.98 8.49
N PRO A 53 2.30 14.74 8.85
CA PRO A 53 3.53 14.19 9.43
C PRO A 53 3.34 13.61 10.83
N LYS A 54 2.25 13.98 11.52
CA LYS A 54 1.91 13.48 12.86
C LYS A 54 1.38 12.05 12.85
N THR A 55 0.98 11.54 11.69
CA THR A 55 0.46 10.19 11.54
C THR A 55 1.49 9.32 10.85
N ILE A 56 2.16 8.49 11.64
CA ILE A 56 3.11 7.49 11.14
C ILE A 56 2.32 6.23 10.81
N GLY A 57 2.48 5.76 9.57
CA GLY A 57 1.98 4.48 9.11
C GLY A 57 3.11 3.62 8.57
N THR A 58 2.74 2.68 7.71
CA THR A 58 3.68 1.73 7.11
C THR A 58 3.54 1.73 5.60
N LYS A 59 4.66 1.85 4.92
CA LYS A 59 4.81 1.59 3.49
C LYS A 59 5.21 0.14 3.29
N VAL A 60 4.48 -0.53 2.42
CA VAL A 60 4.69 -1.89 1.93
C VAL A 60 5.09 -1.77 0.46
N SER A 61 6.32 -2.12 0.09
CA SER A 61 6.81 -2.04 -1.29
C SER A 61 7.16 -3.44 -1.79
N GLY A 62 6.70 -3.82 -2.98
CA GLY A 62 6.98 -5.12 -3.60
C GLY A 62 5.72 -5.90 -3.92
N ASN A 63 5.78 -7.23 -3.77
CA ASN A 63 4.62 -8.10 -4.04
C ASN A 63 3.56 -7.91 -2.96
N LEU A 64 2.41 -7.40 -3.37
CA LEU A 64 1.22 -7.16 -2.56
C LEU A 64 0.26 -8.35 -2.67
N PRO A 65 -0.66 -8.51 -1.70
CA PRO A 65 -1.69 -9.54 -1.75
C PRO A 65 -2.46 -9.54 -3.08
N GLY A 66 -2.62 -10.72 -3.68
CA GLY A 66 -3.33 -10.89 -4.95
C GLY A 66 -2.44 -10.79 -6.19
N ASP A 67 -1.15 -11.14 -6.08
CA ASP A 67 -0.17 -11.21 -7.19
C ASP A 67 0.04 -9.86 -7.90
N LYS A 68 0.09 -8.79 -7.11
CA LYS A 68 0.23 -7.41 -7.58
C LYS A 68 1.58 -6.86 -7.15
N ASP A 69 2.39 -6.37 -8.08
CA ASP A 69 3.68 -5.75 -7.75
C ASP A 69 3.57 -4.23 -7.74
N GLY A 70 3.68 -3.62 -6.56
CA GLY A 70 3.52 -2.18 -6.40
C GLY A 70 3.84 -1.67 -5.00
N GLU A 71 3.15 -0.62 -4.58
CA GLU A 71 3.34 -0.02 -3.26
C GLU A 71 2.00 0.20 -2.55
N MET A 72 1.98 0.00 -1.25
CA MET A 72 0.83 0.23 -0.39
C MET A 72 1.24 1.01 0.86
N ILE A 73 0.52 2.08 1.16
CA ILE A 73 0.66 2.88 2.36
C ILE A 73 -0.54 2.60 3.26
N ILE A 74 -0.26 2.21 4.49
CA ILE A 74 -1.27 1.88 5.50
C ILE A 74 -1.15 2.91 6.62
N LEU A 75 -2.21 3.68 6.84
CA LEU A 75 -2.24 4.79 7.80
C LEU A 75 -3.39 4.62 8.79
N PRO A 76 -3.17 4.87 10.09
CA PRO A 76 -4.25 4.83 11.07
C PRO A 76 -5.17 6.07 10.95
N LEU A 77 -6.48 5.85 11.05
CA LEU A 77 -7.55 6.84 11.06
C LEU A 77 -8.43 6.63 12.30
N ARG A 78 -7.90 6.97 13.49
CA ARG A 78 -8.52 6.70 14.82
C ARG A 78 -8.98 5.25 14.98
N SER A 79 -10.25 4.99 14.71
CA SER A 79 -10.89 3.66 14.83
C SER A 79 -10.86 2.84 13.54
N GLN A 80 -10.34 3.40 12.45
CA GLN A 80 -10.30 2.82 11.12
C GLN A 80 -8.88 2.86 10.56
N THR A 81 -8.71 2.27 9.38
CA THR A 81 -7.42 2.24 8.67
C THR A 81 -7.61 2.67 7.22
N ILE A 82 -6.75 3.57 6.76
CA ILE A 82 -6.67 3.95 5.34
C ILE A 82 -5.57 3.12 4.69
N LYS A 83 -5.92 2.44 3.59
CA LYS A 83 -4.98 1.77 2.69
C LYS A 83 -4.96 2.54 1.38
N ILE A 84 -3.78 2.97 0.95
CA ILE A 84 -3.57 3.66 -0.31
C ILE A 84 -2.57 2.80 -1.08
N SER A 85 -2.96 2.21 -2.20
CA SER A 85 -2.07 1.33 -2.95
C SER A 85 -2.05 1.63 -4.43
N THR A 86 -0.94 1.26 -5.05
CA THR A 86 -0.77 1.14 -6.49
C THR A 86 -0.36 -0.29 -6.81
N GLU A 87 -0.95 -0.86 -7.85
CA GLU A 87 -0.88 -2.31 -8.11
C GLU A 87 0.04 -2.68 -9.27
N ALA A 88 0.70 -1.69 -9.88
CA ALA A 88 1.71 -1.92 -10.89
C ALA A 88 2.92 -1.01 -10.68
N GLN A 89 4.11 -1.59 -10.80
CA GLN A 89 5.38 -0.89 -10.61
C GLN A 89 5.54 0.34 -11.51
N GLN A 90 4.93 0.33 -12.70
CA GLN A 90 4.93 1.46 -13.63
C GLN A 90 4.27 2.72 -13.09
N PHE A 91 3.36 2.60 -12.11
CA PHE A 91 2.63 3.72 -11.51
C PHE A 91 3.27 4.21 -10.20
N VAL A 92 4.25 3.49 -9.66
CA VAL A 92 4.96 3.86 -8.42
C VAL A 92 5.59 5.27 -8.49
N PRO A 93 6.28 5.66 -9.58
CA PRO A 93 6.87 7.01 -9.66
C PRO A 93 5.83 8.12 -9.55
N ASP A 94 4.67 7.95 -10.19
CA ASP A 94 3.56 8.92 -10.14
C ASP A 94 2.86 8.89 -8.77
N PHE A 95 2.70 7.69 -8.22
CA PHE A 95 2.16 7.48 -6.89
C PHE A 95 2.97 8.27 -5.84
N GLU A 96 4.29 8.09 -5.81
CA GLU A 96 5.19 8.75 -4.84
C GLU A 96 5.35 10.25 -5.10
N LYS A 97 5.41 10.69 -6.36
CA LYS A 97 5.73 12.10 -6.69
C LYS A 97 4.51 13.00 -6.83
N ILE A 98 3.35 12.44 -7.16
CA ILE A 98 2.14 13.21 -7.50
C ILE A 98 1.04 12.97 -6.47
N ILE A 99 0.77 11.71 -6.13
CA ILE A 99 -0.37 11.37 -5.28
C ILE A 99 -0.04 11.56 -3.79
N LEU A 100 0.98 10.87 -3.28
CA LEU A 100 1.34 10.89 -1.87
C LEU A 100 1.65 12.30 -1.30
N PRO A 101 2.32 13.22 -2.03
CA PRO A 101 2.58 14.56 -1.52
C PRO A 101 1.32 15.42 -1.41
N ASN A 102 0.28 15.07 -2.18
CA ASN A 102 -0.98 15.81 -2.19
C ASN A 102 -2.06 15.24 -1.30
N PHE A 103 -1.94 13.96 -0.90
CA PHE A 103 -2.91 13.30 -0.04
C PHE A 103 -2.92 13.91 1.37
N VAL A 104 -4.11 14.23 1.85
CA VAL A 104 -4.36 14.76 3.19
C VAL A 104 -5.65 14.15 3.72
N PHE A 105 -5.67 13.88 5.02
CA PHE A 105 -6.86 13.43 5.72
C PHE A 105 -6.85 13.98 7.14
N THR A 106 -8.00 13.95 7.80
CA THR A 106 -8.14 14.34 9.21
C THR A 106 -8.25 13.08 10.04
N PRO A 107 -7.25 12.76 10.88
CA PRO A 107 -7.29 11.65 11.83
C PRO A 107 -8.50 11.74 12.75
#